data_AF-A0A176Q8W8-F1
#
_entry.id   AF-A0A176Q8W8-F1
#
_cell.length_a   1.000
_cell.length_b   1.000
_cell.length_c   1.000
_cell.angle_alpha   90.00
_cell.angle_beta   90.00
_cell.angle_gamma   90.00
#
_symmetry.space_group_name_H-M   'P 1'
#
loop_
_entity.id
_entity.type
_entity.pdbx_description
1 polymer ?
#
loop_
_entity_poly.entity_id
_entity_poly.type
_entity_poly.pdbx_seq_one_letter_code
_entity_poly.pdbx_strand_id
1 'polypeptide(L)'
;MLNIQDNTPLCRQWVFLAVCALACSGLLSIIVIFLRLPFISSLIPSAQYIFDNALVIHVNLSILVWMCSIISLLFIINLKNTNHWFNFSWILSILSMLLMFISAFVPNTEVIKSNYIPVLQNKLFLLGLSLFITSILINTALAYISNKQDSYLSIGQIGLVIILVSSFLCVVLAHKNMPPGLYHSDKNLFYEYLFWGGGHLLQFAFAQAMFLVYLIILNARYISLNKITILPLFINTVLTVGAPFIYFIYSADSAELIQFFTWHMRIAGAVLPCFLTILVSCNIKTLLNDKGNYLLHSFVLFIYGGVLGVLTIEGNVTIPAHYHGSVVGITIAFMNFVYWLLPKLGCKEIKSSIVRLQIYAYSLGHFLHITGLVWLGGYGALRKVADLPSISSMLARACFITGGAISVIGGMLFVIIVILHLLKGKARTN
;
A
#
# COMPACT_ATOMS: atom_id res chain seq x y z
N MET A 1 -13.78 19.83 13.52
CA MET A 1 -14.39 18.77 12.68
C MET A 1 -13.97 19.02 11.25
N LEU A 2 -13.58 17.98 10.50
CA LEU A 2 -13.24 18.11 9.07
C LEU A 2 -14.52 18.46 8.29
N ASN A 3 -14.60 19.66 7.70
CA ASN A 3 -15.71 20.00 6.82
C ASN A 3 -15.38 19.51 5.40
N ILE A 4 -15.92 18.34 5.04
CA ILE A 4 -15.65 17.61 3.78
C ILE A 4 -16.68 17.97 2.69
N GLN A 5 -17.75 18.70 3.03
CA GLN A 5 -18.93 18.88 2.18
C GLN A 5 -18.58 19.38 0.77
N ASP A 6 -17.73 20.40 0.67
CA ASP A 6 -17.35 21.04 -0.60
C ASP A 6 -16.52 20.13 -1.52
N ASN A 7 -15.76 19.18 -0.95
CA ASN A 7 -14.86 18.29 -1.69
C ASN A 7 -15.45 16.89 -1.91
N THR A 8 -16.70 16.66 -1.51
CA THR A 8 -17.37 15.34 -1.54
C THR A 8 -17.28 14.63 -2.90
N PRO A 9 -17.53 15.28 -4.05
CA PRO A 9 -17.50 14.60 -5.34
C PRO A 9 -16.12 14.03 -5.66
N LEU A 10 -15.07 14.82 -5.48
CA LEU A 10 -13.69 14.41 -5.74
C LEU A 10 -13.22 13.35 -4.73
N CYS A 11 -13.59 13.47 -3.46
CA CYS A 11 -13.33 12.42 -2.47
C CYS A 11 -13.96 11.08 -2.88
N ARG A 12 -15.21 11.08 -3.36
CA ARG A 12 -15.88 9.87 -3.87
C ARG A 12 -15.16 9.27 -5.08
N GLN A 13 -14.67 10.12 -5.99
CA GLN A 13 -13.87 9.70 -7.15
C GLN A 13 -12.58 8.99 -6.74
N TRP A 14 -11.83 9.54 -5.77
CA TRP A 14 -10.61 8.89 -5.26
C TRP A 14 -10.89 7.59 -4.50
N VAL A 15 -11.96 7.52 -3.70
CA VAL A 15 -12.38 6.26 -3.06
C VAL A 15 -12.74 5.22 -4.14
N PHE A 16 -13.46 5.64 -5.19
CA PHE A 16 -13.81 4.74 -6.29
C PHE A 16 -12.58 4.18 -6.99
N LEU A 17 -11.62 5.05 -7.37
CA LEU A 17 -10.35 4.62 -7.98
C LEU A 17 -9.60 3.64 -7.08
N ALA A 18 -9.46 3.96 -5.80
CA ALA A 18 -8.77 3.12 -4.84
C ALA A 18 -9.42 1.71 -4.78
N VAL A 19 -10.74 1.65 -4.65
CA VAL A 19 -11.48 0.38 -4.56
C VAL A 19 -11.45 -0.40 -5.87
N CYS A 20 -11.49 0.27 -7.03
CA CYS A 20 -11.31 -0.38 -8.33
C CYS A 20 -9.92 -1.00 -8.47
N ALA A 21 -8.87 -0.32 -8.00
CA ALA A 21 -7.52 -0.87 -7.99
C ALA A 21 -7.44 -2.16 -7.14
N LEU A 22 -8.05 -2.15 -5.94
CA LEU A 22 -8.15 -3.36 -5.12
C LEU A 22 -9.00 -4.45 -5.76
N ALA A 23 -10.08 -4.10 -6.47
CA ALA A 23 -10.93 -5.07 -7.17
C ALA A 23 -10.13 -5.82 -8.24
N CYS A 24 -9.47 -5.09 -9.13
CA CYS A 24 -8.61 -5.64 -10.18
C CYS A 24 -7.45 -6.44 -9.57
N SER A 25 -6.79 -5.89 -8.56
CA SER A 25 -5.69 -6.57 -7.86
C SER A 25 -6.15 -7.87 -7.17
N GLY A 26 -7.32 -7.87 -6.54
CA GLY A 26 -7.91 -9.03 -5.88
C GLY A 26 -8.20 -10.17 -6.85
N LEU A 27 -8.76 -9.86 -8.03
CA LEU A 27 -8.96 -10.84 -9.10
C LEU A 27 -7.63 -11.47 -9.56
N LEU A 28 -6.58 -10.67 -9.70
CA LEU A 28 -5.25 -11.17 -10.04
C LEU A 28 -4.63 -12.00 -8.91
N SER A 29 -4.90 -11.67 -7.64
CA SER A 29 -4.42 -12.45 -6.50
C SER A 29 -5.00 -13.87 -6.47
N ILE A 30 -6.24 -14.04 -6.94
CA ILE A 30 -6.88 -15.36 -7.09
C ILE A 30 -6.08 -16.22 -8.08
N ILE A 31 -5.70 -15.64 -9.22
CA ILE A 31 -4.85 -16.29 -10.22
C ILE A 31 -3.50 -16.67 -9.61
N VAL A 32 -2.85 -15.75 -8.90
CA VAL A 32 -1.55 -15.97 -8.24
C VAL A 32 -1.62 -17.10 -7.22
N ILE A 33 -2.69 -17.20 -6.43
CA ILE A 33 -2.88 -18.27 -5.43
C ILE A 33 -3.12 -19.61 -6.13
N PHE A 34 -4.02 -19.67 -7.12
CA PHE A 34 -4.32 -20.92 -7.82
C PHE A 34 -3.13 -21.47 -8.59
N LEU A 35 -2.33 -20.61 -9.23
CA LEU A 35 -1.14 -21.02 -9.96
C LEU A 35 0.02 -21.51 -9.07
N ARG A 36 -0.07 -21.33 -7.74
CA ARG A 36 0.84 -21.97 -6.77
C ARG A 36 0.43 -23.39 -6.39
N LEU A 37 -0.75 -23.86 -6.82
CA LEU A 37 -1.17 -25.24 -6.60
C LEU A 37 -0.59 -26.12 -7.70
N PRO A 38 0.26 -27.13 -7.37
CA PRO A 38 0.96 -27.94 -8.38
C PRO A 38 0.04 -28.60 -9.41
N PHE A 39 -1.13 -29.07 -8.96
CA PHE A 39 -2.13 -29.65 -9.86
C PHE A 39 -2.63 -28.62 -10.89
N ILE A 40 -2.92 -27.39 -10.47
CA ILE A 40 -3.43 -26.36 -11.40
C ILE A 40 -2.33 -25.86 -12.32
N SER A 41 -1.12 -25.61 -11.80
CA SER A 41 -0.01 -25.14 -12.63
C SER A 41 0.37 -26.15 -13.72
N SER A 42 0.29 -27.45 -13.44
CA SER A 42 0.55 -28.50 -14.43
C SER A 42 -0.47 -28.57 -15.58
N LEU A 43 -1.69 -28.07 -15.37
CA LEU A 43 -2.77 -28.10 -16.38
C LEU A 43 -2.73 -26.89 -17.32
N ILE A 44 -2.04 -25.81 -16.94
CA ILE A 44 -2.07 -24.53 -17.65
C ILE A 44 -0.75 -24.35 -18.41
N PRO A 45 -0.75 -24.36 -19.75
CA PRO A 45 0.42 -24.00 -20.52
C PRO A 45 0.92 -22.60 -20.11
N SER A 46 2.23 -22.44 -19.97
CA SER A 46 2.85 -21.15 -19.56
C SER A 46 2.36 -20.58 -18.21
N ALA A 47 1.93 -21.46 -17.28
CA ALA A 47 1.50 -21.07 -15.93
C ALA A 47 2.45 -20.08 -15.24
N GLN A 48 3.76 -20.28 -15.35
CA GLN A 48 4.76 -19.38 -14.76
C GLN A 48 4.71 -17.96 -15.35
N TYR A 49 4.54 -17.82 -16.67
CA TYR A 49 4.43 -16.52 -17.33
C TYR A 49 3.14 -15.79 -16.92
N ILE A 50 2.03 -16.51 -16.80
CA ILE A 50 0.75 -15.96 -16.32
C ILE A 50 0.87 -15.53 -14.86
N PHE A 51 1.49 -16.36 -14.02
CA PHE A 51 1.76 -16.05 -12.62
C PHE A 51 2.60 -14.78 -12.49
N ASP A 52 3.69 -14.68 -13.25
CA ASP A 52 4.60 -13.54 -13.20
C ASP A 52 3.90 -12.25 -13.67
N ASN A 53 3.14 -12.28 -14.76
CA ASN A 53 2.35 -11.12 -15.22
C ASN A 53 1.29 -10.70 -14.19
N ALA A 54 0.52 -11.65 -13.68
CA ALA A 54 -0.52 -11.38 -12.69
C ALA A 54 0.07 -10.79 -11.41
N LEU A 55 1.24 -11.29 -10.97
CA LEU A 55 1.96 -10.78 -9.80
C LEU A 55 2.37 -9.31 -9.97
N VAL A 56 2.95 -8.93 -11.13
CA VAL A 56 3.40 -7.56 -11.36
C VAL A 56 2.23 -6.56 -11.31
N ILE A 57 1.12 -6.86 -11.99
CA ILE A 57 -0.04 -5.96 -11.95
C ILE A 57 -0.71 -5.98 -10.58
N HIS A 58 -0.84 -7.15 -9.95
CA HIS A 58 -1.40 -7.28 -8.60
C HIS A 58 -0.68 -6.36 -7.62
N VAL A 59 0.66 -6.39 -7.60
CA VAL A 59 1.49 -5.57 -6.70
C VAL A 59 1.32 -4.08 -6.99
N ASN A 60 1.42 -3.66 -8.26
CA ASN A 60 1.25 -2.24 -8.61
C ASN A 60 -0.14 -1.72 -8.23
N LEU A 61 -1.20 -2.50 -8.43
CA LEU A 61 -2.55 -2.05 -8.12
C LEU A 61 -2.87 -2.08 -6.61
N SER A 62 -2.44 -3.12 -5.88
CA SER A 62 -2.71 -3.26 -4.42
C SER A 62 -1.83 -2.37 -3.55
N ILE A 63 -0.63 -2.03 -4.01
CA ILE A 63 0.32 -1.21 -3.24
C ILE A 63 0.35 0.19 -3.82
N LEU A 64 0.84 0.36 -5.06
CA LEU A 64 1.10 1.69 -5.60
C LEU A 64 -0.20 2.47 -5.84
N VAL A 65 -1.15 1.92 -6.61
CA VAL A 65 -2.40 2.64 -6.94
C VAL A 65 -3.30 2.80 -5.73
N TRP A 66 -3.55 1.71 -4.98
CA TRP A 66 -4.40 1.76 -3.79
C TRP A 66 -3.88 2.73 -2.73
N MET A 67 -2.62 2.61 -2.30
CA MET A 67 -2.10 3.41 -1.19
C MET A 67 -1.96 4.89 -1.55
N CYS A 68 -1.44 5.19 -2.75
CA CYS A 68 -1.34 6.57 -3.21
C CYS A 68 -2.72 7.20 -3.44
N SER A 69 -3.74 6.43 -3.84
CA SER A 69 -5.12 6.95 -3.95
C SER A 69 -5.68 7.37 -2.59
N ILE A 70 -5.39 6.60 -1.53
CA ILE A 70 -5.78 6.97 -0.17
C ILE A 70 -4.96 8.18 0.33
N ILE A 71 -3.67 8.29 0.00
CA ILE A 71 -2.89 9.50 0.30
C ILE A 71 -3.47 10.74 -0.39
N SER A 72 -3.83 10.63 -1.68
CA SER A 72 -4.47 11.71 -2.41
C SER A 72 -5.78 12.13 -1.74
N LEU A 73 -6.59 11.17 -1.29
CA LEU A 73 -7.79 11.42 -0.51
C LEU A 73 -7.48 12.12 0.83
N LEU A 74 -6.46 11.69 1.55
CA LEU A 74 -6.02 12.33 2.81
C LEU A 74 -5.59 13.79 2.60
N PHE A 75 -5.07 14.16 1.43
CA PHE A 75 -4.81 15.56 1.11
C PHE A 75 -6.09 16.38 0.90
N ILE A 76 -7.08 15.79 0.23
CA ILE A 76 -8.29 16.49 -0.22
C ILE A 76 -9.29 16.72 0.93
N ILE A 77 -9.39 15.80 1.90
CA ILE A 77 -10.39 15.87 3.00
C ILE A 77 -10.32 17.14 3.87
N ASN A 78 -9.21 17.89 3.83
CA ASN A 78 -9.00 19.09 4.65
C ASN A 78 -8.82 20.38 3.81
N LEU A 79 -8.96 20.29 2.49
CA LEU A 79 -8.90 21.47 1.62
C LEU A 79 -10.14 22.34 1.81
N LYS A 80 -9.98 23.67 1.77
CA LYS A 80 -11.14 24.58 1.76
C LYS A 80 -11.89 24.51 0.44
N ASN A 81 -11.17 24.40 -0.67
CA ASN A 81 -11.73 24.28 -2.02
C ASN A 81 -10.82 23.40 -2.88
N THR A 82 -11.41 22.65 -3.80
CA THR A 82 -10.70 21.95 -4.89
C THR A 82 -10.86 22.70 -6.21
N ASN A 83 -9.92 22.54 -7.13
CA ASN A 83 -9.97 23.12 -8.48
C ASN A 83 -9.98 22.02 -9.56
N HIS A 84 -10.11 22.42 -10.83
CA HIS A 84 -10.17 21.49 -11.96
C HIS A 84 -8.89 20.65 -12.14
N TRP A 85 -7.73 21.11 -11.65
CA TRP A 85 -6.48 20.37 -11.72
C TRP A 85 -6.48 19.11 -10.82
N PHE A 86 -7.19 19.14 -9.69
CA PHE A 86 -7.38 17.93 -8.90
C PHE A 86 -8.19 16.87 -9.66
N ASN A 87 -9.23 17.29 -10.39
CA ASN A 87 -10.00 16.38 -11.25
C ASN A 87 -9.12 15.83 -12.39
N PHE A 88 -8.31 16.69 -13.02
CA PHE A 88 -7.34 16.26 -14.04
C PHE A 88 -6.38 15.21 -13.49
N SER A 89 -5.85 15.43 -12.29
CA SER A 89 -4.98 14.47 -11.61
C SER A 89 -5.69 13.13 -11.35
N TRP A 90 -6.97 13.15 -10.98
CA TRP A 90 -7.75 11.94 -10.81
C TRP A 90 -7.96 11.20 -12.15
N ILE A 91 -8.32 11.92 -13.23
CA ILE A 91 -8.48 11.37 -14.58
C ILE A 91 -7.19 10.68 -15.04
N LEU A 92 -6.04 11.33 -14.82
CA LEU A 92 -4.74 10.78 -15.17
C LEU A 92 -4.43 9.49 -14.36
N SER A 93 -4.86 9.45 -13.10
CA SER A 93 -4.68 8.29 -12.22
C SER A 93 -5.55 7.09 -12.63
N ILE A 94 -6.78 7.31 -13.11
CA ILE A 94 -7.61 6.20 -13.60
C ILE A 94 -7.15 5.71 -14.97
N LEU A 95 -6.73 6.60 -15.87
CA LEU A 95 -6.18 6.21 -17.17
C LEU A 95 -4.91 5.38 -16.99
N SER A 96 -4.01 5.80 -16.10
CA SER A 96 -2.79 5.05 -15.80
C SER A 96 -3.07 3.66 -15.21
N MET A 97 -4.02 3.53 -14.28
CA MET A 97 -4.46 2.24 -13.76
C MET A 97 -4.94 1.31 -14.89
N LEU A 98 -5.77 1.83 -15.81
CA LEU A 98 -6.27 1.07 -16.96
C LEU A 98 -5.14 0.64 -17.90
N LEU A 99 -4.21 1.55 -18.22
CA LEU A 99 -3.05 1.24 -19.06
C LEU A 99 -2.17 0.15 -18.45
N MET A 100 -1.87 0.24 -17.15
CA MET A 100 -1.13 -0.81 -16.44
C MET A 100 -1.90 -2.14 -16.46
N PHE A 101 -3.21 -2.15 -16.22
CA PHE A 101 -3.99 -3.37 -16.25
C PHE A 101 -4.03 -4.01 -17.65
N ILE A 102 -4.32 -3.23 -18.69
CA ILE A 102 -4.39 -3.70 -20.08
C ILE A 102 -3.02 -4.21 -20.57
N SER A 103 -1.92 -3.65 -20.05
CA SER A 103 -0.58 -4.05 -20.46
C SER A 103 -0.24 -5.52 -20.17
N ALA A 104 -0.95 -6.19 -19.24
CA ALA A 104 -0.78 -7.62 -18.97
C ALA A 104 -1.20 -8.52 -20.13
N PHE A 105 -2.02 -8.01 -21.04
CA PHE A 105 -2.49 -8.75 -22.21
C PHE A 105 -1.56 -8.58 -23.43
N VAL A 106 -0.46 -7.83 -23.30
CA VAL A 106 0.53 -7.69 -24.37
C VAL A 106 1.40 -8.96 -24.42
N PRO A 107 1.39 -9.70 -25.55
CA PRO A 107 2.11 -10.96 -25.66
C PRO A 107 3.63 -10.76 -25.61
N ASN A 108 4.36 -11.79 -25.18
CA ASN A 108 5.83 -11.82 -25.14
C ASN A 108 6.45 -10.63 -24.37
N THR A 109 5.78 -10.17 -23.32
CA THR A 109 6.28 -9.10 -22.47
C THR A 109 7.31 -9.66 -21.50
N GLU A 110 8.51 -9.08 -21.47
CA GLU A 110 9.49 -9.39 -20.44
C GLU A 110 9.00 -8.89 -19.07
N VAL A 111 8.96 -9.79 -18.09
CA VAL A 111 8.42 -9.54 -16.75
C VAL A 111 9.55 -9.30 -15.76
N ILE A 112 9.59 -8.12 -15.17
CA ILE A 112 10.65 -7.68 -14.26
C ILE A 112 10.08 -7.59 -12.85
N LYS A 113 10.50 -8.51 -11.99
CA LYS A 113 10.01 -8.62 -10.60
C LYS A 113 10.90 -7.84 -9.63
N SER A 114 11.30 -6.61 -9.99
CA SER A 114 12.07 -5.73 -9.09
C SER A 114 11.32 -5.50 -7.78
N ASN A 115 12.07 -5.26 -6.70
CA ASN A 115 11.45 -4.91 -5.42
C ASN A 115 10.77 -3.52 -5.52
N TYR A 116 9.76 -3.31 -4.67
CA TYR A 116 8.91 -2.11 -4.63
C TYR A 116 7.99 -1.90 -5.84
N ILE A 117 8.55 -1.59 -7.01
CA ILE A 117 7.79 -1.32 -8.24
C ILE A 117 8.24 -2.33 -9.31
N PRO A 118 7.54 -3.46 -9.46
CA PRO A 118 7.82 -4.40 -10.55
C PRO A 118 7.26 -3.86 -11.87
N VAL A 119 7.86 -4.29 -12.98
CA VAL A 119 7.62 -3.72 -14.31
C VAL A 119 7.28 -4.79 -15.34
N LEU A 120 6.26 -4.51 -16.15
CA LEU A 120 6.06 -5.17 -17.43
C LEU A 120 6.77 -4.36 -18.51
N GLN A 121 7.73 -4.97 -19.21
CA GLN A 121 8.57 -4.26 -20.17
C GLN A 121 7.86 -4.08 -21.51
N ASN A 122 6.82 -3.25 -21.52
CA ASN A 122 6.13 -2.82 -22.72
C ASN A 122 5.69 -1.34 -22.61
N LYS A 123 5.42 -0.71 -23.76
CA LYS A 123 5.12 0.73 -23.84
C LYS A 123 3.86 1.12 -23.04
N LEU A 124 2.84 0.24 -23.02
CA LEU A 124 1.58 0.51 -22.32
C LEU A 124 1.79 0.58 -20.81
N PHE A 125 2.52 -0.39 -20.24
CA PHE A 125 2.81 -0.41 -18.82
C PHE A 125 3.67 0.79 -18.41
N LEU A 126 4.76 1.06 -19.13
CA LEU A 126 5.67 2.16 -18.81
C LEU A 126 5.00 3.53 -18.94
N LEU A 127 4.13 3.72 -19.95
CA LEU A 127 3.29 4.90 -20.06
C LEU A 127 2.33 5.00 -18.87
N GLY A 128 1.61 3.91 -18.55
CA GLY A 128 0.71 3.86 -17.40
C GLY A 128 1.41 4.24 -16.09
N LEU A 129 2.55 3.61 -15.79
CA LEU A 129 3.34 3.90 -14.60
C LEU A 129 3.83 5.37 -14.56
N SER A 130 4.33 5.90 -15.68
CA SER A 130 4.81 7.28 -15.77
C SER A 130 3.68 8.30 -15.57
N LEU A 131 2.51 8.05 -16.17
CA LEU A 131 1.32 8.88 -15.98
C LEU A 131 0.82 8.81 -14.53
N PHE A 132 0.90 7.65 -13.88
CA PHE A 132 0.53 7.51 -12.47
C PHE A 132 1.47 8.29 -11.55
N ILE A 133 2.78 8.17 -11.73
CA ILE A 133 3.75 8.95 -10.94
C ILE A 133 3.49 10.45 -11.13
N THR A 134 3.29 10.88 -12.38
CA THR A 134 2.99 12.28 -12.71
C THR A 134 1.68 12.74 -12.06
N SER A 135 0.63 11.93 -12.07
CA SER A 135 -0.65 12.28 -11.45
C SER A 135 -0.51 12.44 -9.94
N ILE A 136 0.19 11.53 -9.25
CA ILE A 136 0.41 11.65 -7.80
C ILE A 136 1.26 12.88 -7.47
N LEU A 137 2.26 13.23 -8.28
CA LEU A 137 3.05 14.45 -8.09
C LEU A 137 2.22 15.72 -8.30
N ILE A 138 1.36 15.76 -9.33
CA ILE A 138 0.42 16.87 -9.54
C ILE A 138 -0.51 17.00 -8.32
N ASN A 139 -1.14 15.91 -7.87
CA ASN A 139 -2.01 15.93 -6.69
C ASN A 139 -1.27 16.43 -5.44
N THR A 140 -0.02 15.99 -5.26
CA THR A 140 0.86 16.37 -4.15
C THR A 140 1.22 17.86 -4.20
N ALA A 141 1.58 18.39 -5.37
CA ALA A 141 1.88 19.80 -5.55
C ALA A 141 0.65 20.68 -5.31
N LEU A 142 -0.49 20.30 -5.89
CA LEU A 142 -1.77 21.00 -5.67
C LEU A 142 -2.16 20.99 -4.19
N ALA A 143 -2.01 19.86 -3.51
CA ALA A 143 -2.27 19.74 -2.08
C ALA A 143 -1.36 20.62 -1.23
N TYR A 144 -0.11 20.87 -1.64
CA TYR A 144 0.80 21.76 -0.94
C TYR A 144 0.39 23.23 -1.05
N ILE A 145 0.05 23.68 -2.25
CA ILE A 145 -0.27 25.10 -2.53
C ILE A 145 -1.71 25.50 -2.17
N SER A 146 -2.61 24.53 -2.03
CA SER A 146 -4.03 24.79 -1.77
C SER A 146 -4.28 25.18 -0.31
N ASN A 147 -5.23 26.09 -0.10
CA ASN A 147 -5.67 26.51 1.23
C ASN A 147 -6.35 25.36 1.98
N LYS A 148 -5.92 25.14 3.23
CA LYS A 148 -6.41 24.08 4.13
C LYS A 148 -7.18 24.68 5.29
N GLN A 149 -8.08 23.90 5.88
CA GLN A 149 -8.62 24.23 7.20
C GLN A 149 -7.52 23.99 8.26
N ASP A 150 -7.44 24.89 9.25
CA ASP A 150 -6.46 24.75 10.33
C ASP A 150 -6.73 23.47 11.11
N SER A 151 -5.73 22.59 11.12
CA SER A 151 -5.83 21.27 11.72
C SER A 151 -4.43 20.78 12.06
N TYR A 152 -4.27 20.12 13.21
CA TYR A 152 -3.03 19.44 13.59
C TYR A 152 -2.62 18.33 12.60
N LEU A 153 -3.56 17.86 11.77
CA LEU A 153 -3.29 16.91 10.69
C LEU A 153 -2.46 17.50 9.55
N SER A 154 -2.43 18.84 9.41
CA SER A 154 -1.70 19.53 8.35
C SER A 154 -0.20 19.22 8.37
N ILE A 155 0.40 19.04 9.55
CA ILE A 155 1.80 18.68 9.73
C ILE A 155 2.10 17.32 9.07
N GLY A 156 1.26 16.32 9.32
CA GLY A 156 1.44 15.00 8.69
C GLY A 156 1.19 15.04 7.18
N GLN A 157 0.24 15.86 6.71
CA GLN A 157 -0.02 16.04 5.27
C GLN A 157 1.17 16.72 4.58
N ILE A 158 1.75 17.77 5.17
CA ILE A 158 2.96 18.42 4.65
C ILE A 158 4.12 17.42 4.67
N GLY A 159 4.25 16.63 5.72
CA GLY A 159 5.24 15.56 5.78
C GLY A 159 5.07 14.52 4.67
N LEU A 160 3.84 14.12 4.35
CA LEU A 160 3.56 13.23 3.22
C LEU A 160 3.97 13.84 1.88
N VAL A 161 3.71 15.14 1.68
CA VAL A 161 4.19 15.87 0.48
C VAL A 161 5.71 15.74 0.37
N ILE A 162 6.42 16.03 1.46
CA ILE A 162 7.88 15.97 1.51
C ILE A 162 8.38 14.56 1.22
N ILE A 163 7.83 13.53 1.86
CA ILE A 163 8.25 12.14 1.67
C ILE A 163 8.02 11.69 0.21
N LEU A 164 6.87 12.02 -0.40
CA LEU A 164 6.59 11.67 -1.79
C LEU A 164 7.53 12.38 -2.77
N VAL A 165 7.84 13.65 -2.53
CA VAL A 165 8.83 14.40 -3.34
C VAL A 165 10.23 13.83 -3.15
N SER A 166 10.65 13.52 -1.92
CA SER A 166 11.93 12.86 -1.64
C SER A 166 12.02 11.48 -2.30
N SER A 167 10.94 10.71 -2.28
CA SER A 167 10.85 9.42 -2.97
C SER A 167 11.05 9.57 -4.47
N PHE A 168 10.36 10.53 -5.11
CA PHE A 168 10.54 10.80 -6.53
C PHE A 168 11.95 11.31 -6.85
N LEU A 169 12.51 12.16 -5.98
CA LEU A 169 13.89 12.64 -6.10
C LEU A 169 14.89 11.47 -6.05
N CYS A 170 14.67 10.45 -5.21
CA CYS A 170 15.49 9.23 -5.22
C CYS A 170 15.46 8.54 -6.59
N VAL A 171 14.29 8.42 -7.22
CA VAL A 171 14.17 7.80 -8.56
C VAL A 171 14.92 8.62 -9.62
N VAL A 172 14.78 9.94 -9.60
CA VAL A 172 15.48 10.84 -10.53
C VAL A 172 17.00 10.76 -10.34
N LEU A 173 17.47 10.79 -9.10
CA LEU A 173 18.90 10.70 -8.78
C LEU A 173 19.47 9.31 -9.06
N ALA A 174 18.71 8.23 -8.82
CA ALA A 174 19.08 6.88 -9.20
C ALA A 174 19.25 6.76 -10.72
N HIS A 175 18.32 7.31 -11.50
CA HIS A 175 18.43 7.32 -12.96
C HIS A 175 19.65 8.11 -13.44
N LYS A 176 19.91 9.28 -12.86
CA LYS A 176 21.06 10.14 -13.22
C LYS A 176 22.40 9.50 -12.86
N ASN A 177 22.47 8.77 -11.75
CA ASN A 177 23.68 8.07 -11.29
C ASN A 177 23.75 6.61 -11.77
N MET A 178 22.92 6.22 -12.73
CA MET A 178 22.91 4.85 -13.24
C MET A 178 24.12 4.60 -14.15
N PRO A 179 24.79 3.43 -14.04
CA PRO A 179 25.86 3.07 -14.96
C PRO A 179 25.40 3.11 -16.42
N PRO A 180 26.17 3.74 -17.34
CA PRO A 180 25.85 3.73 -18.76
C PRO A 180 25.73 2.29 -19.31
N GLY A 181 24.66 2.02 -20.04
CA GLY A 181 24.44 0.71 -20.67
C GLY A 181 23.76 -0.34 -19.78
N LEU A 182 23.59 -0.13 -18.46
CA LEU A 182 22.97 -1.11 -17.56
C LEU A 182 21.57 -1.52 -18.02
N TYR A 183 20.77 -0.57 -18.50
CA TYR A 183 19.44 -0.83 -19.05
C TYR A 183 19.46 -1.84 -20.21
N HIS A 184 20.51 -1.83 -21.03
CA HIS A 184 20.63 -2.74 -22.17
C HIS A 184 21.25 -4.08 -21.79
N SER A 185 22.15 -4.11 -20.80
CA SER A 185 22.81 -5.34 -20.35
C SER A 185 21.96 -6.16 -19.39
N ASP A 186 21.29 -5.52 -18.42
CA ASP A 186 20.45 -6.19 -17.42
C ASP A 186 19.33 -5.27 -16.94
N LYS A 187 18.14 -5.44 -17.52
CA LYS A 187 16.95 -4.68 -17.13
C LYS A 187 16.46 -5.01 -15.73
N ASN A 188 16.70 -6.23 -15.23
CA ASN A 188 16.27 -6.60 -13.88
C ASN A 188 17.04 -5.79 -12.85
N LEU A 189 18.37 -5.72 -12.97
CA LEU A 189 19.20 -4.88 -12.12
C LEU A 189 18.91 -3.40 -12.32
N PHE A 190 18.69 -2.94 -13.56
CA PHE A 190 18.34 -1.55 -13.82
C PHE A 190 17.11 -1.10 -13.03
N TYR A 191 15.99 -1.83 -13.10
CA TYR A 191 14.78 -1.44 -12.38
C TYR A 191 14.87 -1.69 -10.88
N GLU A 192 15.63 -2.69 -10.45
CA GLU A 192 15.93 -2.92 -9.04
C GLU A 192 16.60 -1.67 -8.43
N TYR A 193 17.68 -1.17 -9.05
CA TYR A 193 18.40 0.00 -8.57
C TYR A 193 17.62 1.31 -8.75
N LEU A 194 16.87 1.45 -9.85
CA LEU A 194 16.05 2.63 -10.11
C LEU A 194 15.00 2.86 -9.02
N PHE A 195 14.34 1.78 -8.58
CA PHE A 195 13.24 1.87 -7.61
C PHE A 195 13.66 1.59 -6.17
N TRP A 196 14.91 1.20 -5.90
CA TRP A 196 15.37 0.85 -4.56
C TRP A 196 15.13 1.99 -3.55
N GLY A 197 15.78 3.15 -3.73
CA GLY A 197 15.69 4.26 -2.77
C GLY A 197 14.29 4.88 -2.69
N GLY A 198 13.66 5.13 -3.86
CA GLY A 198 12.30 5.66 -3.91
C GLY A 198 11.27 4.72 -3.28
N GLY A 199 11.38 3.43 -3.57
CA GLY A 199 10.50 2.40 -3.02
C GLY A 199 10.58 2.29 -1.50
N HIS A 200 11.77 2.45 -0.91
CA HIS A 200 11.94 2.56 0.54
C HIS A 200 11.18 3.77 1.10
N LEU A 201 11.37 4.96 0.52
CA LEU A 201 10.68 6.17 0.99
C LEU A 201 9.16 6.12 0.80
N LEU A 202 8.67 5.42 -0.23
CA LEU A 202 7.23 5.15 -0.36
C LEU A 202 6.67 4.38 0.85
N GLN A 203 7.43 3.45 1.45
CA GLN A 203 6.96 2.75 2.66
C GLN A 203 6.79 3.72 3.85
N PHE A 204 7.69 4.70 3.99
CA PHE A 204 7.53 5.76 4.99
C PHE A 204 6.28 6.61 4.73
N ALA A 205 5.96 6.91 3.46
CA ALA A 205 4.73 7.62 3.11
C ALA A 205 3.49 6.80 3.48
N PHE A 206 3.47 5.51 3.15
CA PHE A 206 2.33 4.62 3.45
C PHE A 206 2.14 4.46 4.97
N ALA A 207 3.23 4.29 5.72
CA ALA A 207 3.17 4.19 7.18
C ALA A 207 2.72 5.53 7.83
N GLN A 208 3.18 6.67 7.31
CA GLN A 208 2.74 7.99 7.78
C GLN A 208 1.26 8.24 7.50
N ALA A 209 0.78 7.84 6.32
CA ALA A 209 -0.63 7.93 5.96
C ALA A 209 -1.49 7.02 6.86
N MET A 210 -1.01 5.81 7.18
CA MET A 210 -1.65 4.94 8.16
C MET A 210 -1.74 5.64 9.53
N PHE A 211 -0.64 6.19 10.04
CA PHE A 211 -0.62 6.87 11.32
C PHE A 211 -1.59 8.07 11.36
N LEU A 212 -1.65 8.85 10.27
CA LEU A 212 -2.65 9.91 10.11
C LEU A 212 -4.09 9.38 10.20
N VAL A 213 -4.39 8.24 9.58
CA VAL A 213 -5.70 7.59 9.69
C VAL A 213 -6.03 7.22 11.13
N TYR A 214 -5.07 6.68 11.90
CA TYR A 214 -5.27 6.42 13.33
C TYR A 214 -5.62 7.71 14.08
N LEU A 215 -4.86 8.78 13.87
CA LEU A 215 -5.14 10.07 14.49
C LEU A 215 -6.50 10.64 14.08
N ILE A 216 -6.89 10.53 12.81
CA ILE A 216 -8.21 11.00 12.33
C ILE A 216 -9.34 10.28 13.03
N ILE A 217 -9.30 8.94 13.08
CA ILE A 217 -10.37 8.11 13.65
C ILE A 217 -10.42 8.29 15.17
N LEU A 218 -9.26 8.31 15.84
CA LEU A 218 -9.18 8.48 17.29
C LEU A 218 -9.53 9.90 17.74
N ASN A 219 -9.10 10.94 17.01
CA ASN A 219 -9.47 12.33 17.34
C ASN A 219 -10.96 12.60 17.14
N ALA A 220 -11.55 12.03 16.09
CA ALA A 220 -12.98 12.17 15.85
C ALA A 220 -13.85 11.60 16.98
N ARG A 221 -13.28 10.83 17.91
CA ARG A 221 -14.04 10.10 18.92
C ARG A 221 -13.54 10.27 20.35
N TYR A 222 -12.23 10.45 20.57
CA TYR A 222 -11.62 10.17 21.89
C TYR A 222 -10.42 11.03 22.30
N ILE A 223 -9.53 11.40 21.38
CA ILE A 223 -8.23 12.02 21.73
C ILE A 223 -8.20 13.47 21.29
N SER A 224 -7.74 14.38 22.16
CA SER A 224 -7.39 15.73 21.73
C SER A 224 -5.99 15.73 21.10
N LEU A 225 -5.88 16.21 19.85
CA LEU A 225 -4.60 16.34 19.16
C LEU A 225 -3.74 17.39 19.86
N ASN A 226 -2.53 17.00 20.25
CA ASN A 226 -1.51 17.85 20.84
C ASN A 226 -0.14 17.62 20.19
N LYS A 227 0.86 18.42 20.59
CA LYS A 227 2.23 18.35 20.06
C LYS A 227 2.85 16.94 20.16
N ILE A 228 2.56 16.21 21.25
CA ILE A 228 3.12 14.88 21.48
C ILE A 228 2.50 13.85 20.52
N THR A 229 1.18 13.91 20.30
CA THR A 229 0.48 12.97 19.41
C THR A 229 0.87 13.10 17.94
N ILE A 230 1.33 14.28 17.52
CA ILE A 230 1.74 14.56 16.12
C ILE A 230 3.26 14.52 15.90
N LEU A 231 4.05 14.56 16.97
CA LEU A 231 5.52 14.46 16.93
C LEU A 231 6.02 13.27 16.06
N PRO A 232 5.40 12.07 16.10
CA PRO A 232 5.86 10.95 15.28
C PRO A 232 5.82 11.25 13.77
N LEU A 233 4.84 12.02 13.31
CA LEU A 233 4.71 12.42 11.90
C LEU A 233 5.86 13.33 11.47
N PHE A 234 6.25 14.27 12.34
CA PHE A 234 7.39 15.15 12.10
C PHE A 234 8.71 14.36 12.06
N ILE A 235 8.94 13.50 13.06
CA ILE A 235 10.15 12.67 13.12
C ILE A 235 10.26 11.78 11.87
N ASN A 236 9.18 11.08 11.51
CA ASN A 236 9.16 10.23 10.31
C ASN A 236 9.48 11.02 9.04
N THR A 237 8.96 12.25 8.91
CA THR A 237 9.28 13.14 7.80
C THR A 237 10.77 13.48 7.77
N VAL A 238 11.35 13.96 8.89
CA VAL A 238 12.77 14.33 8.97
C VAL A 238 13.68 13.17 8.61
N LEU A 239 13.35 11.95 9.05
CA LEU A 239 14.11 10.74 8.74
C LEU A 239 14.17 10.42 7.24
N THR A 240 13.25 10.94 6.42
CA THR A 240 13.26 10.71 4.96
C THR A 240 13.95 11.81 4.15
N VAL A 241 14.01 13.04 4.68
CA VAL A 241 14.49 14.22 3.92
C VAL A 241 15.94 14.06 3.46
N GLY A 242 16.79 13.48 4.32
CA GLY A 242 18.21 13.29 4.02
C GLY A 242 18.49 12.16 3.03
N ALA A 243 17.57 11.21 2.87
CA ALA A 243 17.83 9.97 2.14
C ALA A 243 18.15 10.15 0.65
N PRO A 244 17.52 11.06 -0.13
CA PRO A 244 17.87 11.25 -1.54
C PRO A 244 19.31 11.75 -1.74
N PHE A 245 19.89 12.47 -0.78
CA PHE A 245 21.22 13.07 -0.92
C PHE A 245 22.35 12.04 -0.86
N ILE A 246 22.07 10.81 -0.44
CA ILE A 246 23.05 9.72 -0.43
C ILE A 246 23.54 9.37 -1.85
N TYR A 247 22.72 9.64 -2.88
CA TYR A 247 23.06 9.45 -4.29
C TYR A 247 24.14 10.44 -4.80
N PHE A 248 24.54 11.44 -4.00
CA PHE A 248 25.72 12.28 -4.30
C PHE A 248 27.03 11.67 -3.79
N ILE A 249 26.94 10.64 -2.94
CA ILE A 249 28.09 9.97 -2.33
C ILE A 249 28.33 8.62 -3.00
N TYR A 250 27.24 7.88 -3.28
CA TYR A 250 27.29 6.53 -3.81
C TYR A 250 26.52 6.39 -5.12
N SER A 251 27.03 5.57 -6.05
CA SER A 251 26.35 5.26 -7.31
C SER A 251 25.11 4.38 -7.09
N ALA A 252 24.19 4.38 -8.06
CA ALA A 252 22.92 3.65 -7.97
C ALA A 252 23.10 2.13 -7.77
N ASP A 253 24.19 1.57 -8.28
CA ASP A 253 24.54 0.15 -8.29
C ASP A 253 25.50 -0.27 -7.16
N SER A 254 25.93 0.67 -6.32
CA SER A 254 26.86 0.40 -5.23
C SER A 254 26.23 -0.40 -4.09
N ALA A 255 27.01 -1.29 -3.46
CA ALA A 255 26.56 -2.07 -2.32
C ALA A 255 26.25 -1.17 -1.10
N GLU A 256 27.00 -0.07 -0.93
CA GLU A 256 26.86 0.89 0.14
C GLU A 256 25.50 1.60 0.09
N LEU A 257 25.04 1.99 -1.10
CA LEU A 257 23.72 2.57 -1.30
C LEU A 257 22.61 1.57 -0.93
N ILE A 258 22.74 0.33 -1.40
CA ILE A 258 21.78 -0.74 -1.11
C ILE A 258 21.70 -0.98 0.41
N GLN A 259 22.85 -1.07 1.08
CA GLN A 259 22.94 -1.24 2.52
C GLN A 259 22.39 -0.03 3.29
N PHE A 260 22.67 1.20 2.84
CA PHE A 260 22.15 2.43 3.44
C PHE A 260 20.62 2.39 3.52
N PHE A 261 19.94 2.17 2.39
CA PHE A 261 18.47 2.13 2.38
C PHE A 261 17.90 0.94 3.16
N THR A 262 18.60 -0.20 3.15
CA THR A 262 18.22 -1.38 3.95
C THR A 262 18.24 -1.06 5.44
N TRP A 263 19.33 -0.48 5.94
CA TRP A 263 19.47 -0.12 7.36
C TRP A 263 18.60 1.07 7.74
N HIS A 264 18.44 2.05 6.83
CA HIS A 264 17.51 3.15 6.98
C HIS A 264 16.08 2.64 7.22
N MET A 265 15.62 1.67 6.43
CA MET A 265 14.31 1.05 6.64
C MET A 265 14.22 0.26 7.94
N ARG A 266 15.24 -0.53 8.27
CA ARG A 266 15.27 -1.34 9.50
C ARG A 266 15.25 -0.51 10.77
N ILE A 267 16.00 0.60 10.81
CA ILE A 267 16.16 1.44 12.00
C ILE A 267 15.16 2.60 11.96
N ALA A 268 15.24 3.47 10.96
CA ALA A 268 14.39 4.65 10.88
C ALA A 268 12.93 4.28 10.61
N GLY A 269 12.68 3.26 9.80
CA GLY A 269 11.33 2.75 9.53
C GLY A 269 10.66 2.12 10.76
N ALA A 270 11.41 1.69 11.78
CA ALA A 270 10.88 1.14 13.02
C ALA A 270 10.36 2.22 14.00
N VAL A 271 10.77 3.48 13.83
CA VAL A 271 10.40 4.58 14.73
C VAL A 271 8.89 4.81 14.77
N LEU A 272 8.24 4.90 13.61
CA LEU A 272 6.80 5.14 13.53
C LEU A 272 5.95 3.97 14.10
N PRO A 273 6.27 2.69 13.82
CA PRO A 273 5.68 1.55 14.53
C PRO A 273 5.80 1.62 16.05
N CYS A 274 6.95 2.03 16.60
CA CYS A 274 7.11 2.19 18.06
C CYS A 274 6.14 3.23 18.63
N PHE A 275 6.01 4.39 17.96
CA PHE A 275 5.03 5.40 18.34
C PHE A 275 3.60 4.92 18.17
N LEU A 276 3.30 4.10 17.16
CA LEU A 276 1.99 3.49 17.00
C LEU A 276 1.66 2.55 18.15
N THR A 277 2.62 1.73 18.61
CA THR A 277 2.47 0.89 19.79
C THR A 277 2.17 1.71 21.04
N ILE A 278 2.86 2.84 21.25
CA ILE A 278 2.56 3.76 22.35
C ILE A 278 1.14 4.32 22.22
N LEU A 279 0.78 4.83 21.03
CA LEU A 279 -0.55 5.40 20.76
C LEU A 279 -1.66 4.37 21.04
N VAL A 280 -1.52 3.14 20.55
CA VAL A 280 -2.49 2.07 20.76
C VAL A 280 -2.55 1.67 22.24
N SER A 281 -1.40 1.53 22.91
CA SER A 281 -1.34 1.15 24.32
C SER A 281 -2.01 2.18 25.22
N CYS A 282 -1.76 3.47 25.01
CA CYS A 282 -2.41 4.56 25.74
C CYS A 282 -3.94 4.59 25.54
N ASN A 283 -4.45 4.01 24.45
CA ASN A 283 -5.85 4.05 24.07
C ASN A 283 -6.51 2.66 24.02
N ILE A 284 -5.89 1.65 24.61
CA ILE A 284 -6.29 0.25 24.43
C ILE A 284 -7.70 -0.03 24.95
N LYS A 285 -8.08 0.55 26.10
CA LYS A 285 -9.43 0.39 26.68
C LYS A 285 -10.50 0.89 25.72
N THR A 286 -10.25 2.05 25.10
CA THR A 286 -11.14 2.66 24.13
C THR A 286 -11.26 1.82 22.87
N LEU A 287 -10.12 1.38 22.33
CA LEU A 287 -10.06 0.55 21.13
C LEU A 287 -10.74 -0.81 21.30
N LEU A 288 -10.70 -1.40 22.50
CA LEU A 288 -11.38 -2.66 22.81
C LEU A 288 -12.90 -2.49 22.99
N ASN A 289 -13.35 -1.35 23.54
CA ASN A 289 -14.75 -1.12 23.85
C ASN A 289 -15.57 -0.60 22.66
N ASP A 290 -14.93 0.05 21.68
CA ASP A 290 -15.61 0.58 20.49
C ASP A 290 -15.91 -0.53 19.47
N LYS A 291 -17.15 -1.05 19.51
CA LYS A 291 -17.66 -2.08 18.58
C LYS A 291 -17.67 -1.65 17.11
N GLY A 292 -17.37 -0.39 16.78
CA GLY A 292 -17.32 0.14 15.42
C GLY A 292 -15.92 0.44 14.89
N ASN A 293 -14.86 0.18 15.66
CA ASN A 293 -13.48 0.50 15.31
C ASN A 293 -12.62 -0.76 15.23
N TYR A 294 -12.06 -1.05 14.06
CA TYR A 294 -11.24 -2.23 13.82
C TYR A 294 -9.76 -1.92 13.62
N LEU A 295 -9.28 -0.77 14.12
CA LEU A 295 -7.87 -0.39 14.07
C LEU A 295 -6.96 -1.40 14.79
N LEU A 296 -7.43 -2.12 15.82
CA LEU A 296 -6.61 -3.16 16.46
C LEU A 296 -6.20 -4.28 15.50
N HIS A 297 -7.04 -4.62 14.51
CA HIS A 297 -6.67 -5.63 13.50
C HIS A 297 -5.54 -5.14 12.60
N SER A 298 -5.57 -3.86 12.23
CA SER A 298 -4.47 -3.19 11.52
C SER A 298 -3.20 -3.22 12.36
N PHE A 299 -3.29 -2.83 13.64
CA PHE A 299 -2.15 -2.78 14.55
C PHE A 299 -1.48 -4.14 14.71
N VAL A 300 -2.25 -5.20 15.00
CA VAL A 300 -1.72 -6.54 15.22
C VAL A 300 -0.98 -7.06 13.97
N LEU A 301 -1.58 -6.94 12.79
CA LEU A 301 -0.94 -7.41 11.55
C LEU A 301 0.25 -6.55 11.14
N PHE A 302 0.18 -5.23 11.34
CA PHE A 302 1.28 -4.31 11.06
C PHE A 302 2.50 -4.62 11.93
N ILE A 303 2.30 -4.79 13.24
CA ILE A 303 3.38 -5.15 14.18
C ILE A 303 3.89 -6.56 13.90
N TYR A 304 3.01 -7.52 13.62
CA TYR A 304 3.43 -8.87 13.24
C TYR A 304 4.32 -8.85 12.01
N GLY A 305 3.92 -8.13 10.96
CA GLY A 305 4.75 -7.87 9.78
C GLY A 305 6.08 -7.22 10.15
N GLY A 306 6.07 -6.13 10.92
CA GLY A 306 7.29 -5.42 11.33
C GLY A 306 8.29 -6.30 12.08
N VAL A 307 7.82 -7.12 13.03
CA VAL A 307 8.67 -8.09 13.76
C VAL A 307 9.30 -9.09 12.79
N LEU A 308 8.51 -9.64 11.84
CA LEU A 308 9.06 -10.51 10.80
C LEU A 308 10.11 -9.79 9.95
N GLY A 309 9.96 -8.49 9.68
CA GLY A 309 10.93 -7.71 8.90
C GLY A 309 12.29 -7.54 9.59
N VAL A 310 12.29 -7.42 10.92
CA VAL A 310 13.52 -7.38 11.71
C VAL A 310 14.18 -8.76 11.76
N LEU A 311 13.38 -9.81 11.91
CA LEU A 311 13.86 -11.19 12.00
C LEU A 311 14.27 -11.80 10.64
N THR A 312 13.76 -11.25 9.54
CA THR A 312 14.03 -11.78 8.20
C THR A 312 15.41 -11.34 7.72
N ILE A 313 16.32 -12.31 7.62
CA ILE A 313 17.69 -12.14 7.12
C ILE A 313 17.83 -12.77 5.71
N GLU A 314 16.99 -13.75 5.36
CA GLU A 314 17.14 -14.59 4.16
C GLU A 314 16.23 -14.21 2.99
N GLY A 315 16.70 -14.48 1.76
CA GLY A 315 16.02 -14.19 0.49
C GLY A 315 14.81 -15.05 0.12
N ASN A 316 14.19 -15.75 1.08
CA ASN A 316 13.14 -16.74 0.84
C ASN A 316 11.72 -16.15 1.05
N VAL A 317 10.67 -16.97 1.13
CA VAL A 317 9.26 -16.50 1.29
C VAL A 317 8.96 -15.76 2.60
N THR A 318 9.89 -15.74 3.56
CA THR A 318 9.79 -14.90 4.77
C THR A 318 9.77 -13.39 4.44
N ILE A 319 10.43 -12.98 3.35
CA ILE A 319 10.35 -11.60 2.86
C ILE A 319 8.91 -11.25 2.47
N PRO A 320 8.21 -12.04 1.63
CA PRO A 320 6.77 -11.89 1.44
C PRO A 320 5.94 -11.90 2.69
N ALA A 321 6.23 -12.77 3.64
CA ALA A 321 5.48 -12.81 4.89
C ALA A 321 5.55 -11.46 5.64
N HIS A 322 6.75 -10.89 5.75
CA HIS A 322 6.96 -9.57 6.37
C HIS A 322 6.17 -8.46 5.65
N TYR A 323 6.34 -8.31 4.34
CA TYR A 323 5.69 -7.20 3.64
C TYR A 323 4.19 -7.42 3.52
N HIS A 324 3.69 -8.66 3.43
CA HIS A 324 2.25 -8.92 3.51
C HIS A 324 1.71 -8.49 4.88
N GLY A 325 2.37 -8.81 5.99
CA GLY A 325 1.94 -8.31 7.31
C GLY A 325 1.89 -6.79 7.40
N SER A 326 2.98 -6.13 6.98
CA SER A 326 3.11 -4.67 7.08
C SER A 326 2.12 -3.95 6.15
N VAL A 327 2.07 -4.31 4.87
CA VAL A 327 1.19 -3.68 3.87
C VAL A 327 -0.28 -3.97 4.17
N VAL A 328 -0.63 -5.18 4.59
CA VAL A 328 -2.02 -5.52 4.94
C VAL A 328 -2.45 -4.79 6.20
N GLY A 329 -1.56 -4.63 7.19
CA GLY A 329 -1.81 -3.80 8.36
C GLY A 329 -2.19 -2.37 7.99
N ILE A 330 -1.47 -1.76 7.04
CA ILE A 330 -1.80 -0.44 6.47
C ILE A 330 -3.14 -0.48 5.74
N THR A 331 -3.36 -1.48 4.88
CA THR A 331 -4.62 -1.63 4.13
C THR A 331 -5.83 -1.74 5.05
N ILE A 332 -5.75 -2.46 6.17
CA ILE A 332 -6.86 -2.55 7.14
C ILE A 332 -7.16 -1.19 7.75
N ALA A 333 -6.15 -0.38 8.08
CA ALA A 333 -6.39 0.98 8.55
C ALA A 333 -7.12 1.80 7.48
N PHE A 334 -6.70 1.69 6.21
CA PHE A 334 -7.33 2.39 5.10
C PHE A 334 -8.76 1.91 4.83
N MET A 335 -9.05 0.61 4.97
CA MET A 335 -10.43 0.09 4.90
C MET A 335 -11.30 0.69 6.01
N ASN A 336 -10.80 0.74 7.25
CA ASN A 336 -11.48 1.41 8.36
C ASN A 336 -11.72 2.90 8.08
N PHE A 337 -10.73 3.58 7.51
CA PHE A 337 -10.85 4.98 7.10
C PHE A 337 -11.95 5.17 6.05
N VAL A 338 -12.01 4.33 5.02
CA VAL A 338 -13.05 4.38 3.99
C VAL A 338 -14.43 4.18 4.62
N TYR A 339 -14.60 3.19 5.51
CA TYR A 339 -15.88 2.99 6.22
C TYR A 339 -16.27 4.19 7.09
N TRP A 340 -15.31 4.79 7.79
CA TRP A 340 -15.52 6.01 8.56
C TRP A 340 -15.85 7.23 7.69
N LEU A 341 -15.31 7.29 6.46
CA LEU A 341 -15.45 8.40 5.54
C LEU A 341 -16.77 8.36 4.77
N LEU A 342 -17.27 7.18 4.40
CA LEU A 342 -18.48 7.02 3.56
C LEU A 342 -19.69 7.84 4.05
N PRO A 343 -20.08 7.83 5.35
CA PRO A 343 -21.17 8.67 5.85
C PRO A 343 -20.95 10.17 5.65
N LYS A 344 -19.68 10.61 5.74
CA LYS A 344 -19.30 12.02 5.54
C LYS A 344 -19.32 12.43 4.07
N LEU A 345 -19.33 11.46 3.16
CA LEU A 345 -19.51 11.66 1.73
C LEU A 345 -20.98 11.55 1.29
N GLY A 346 -21.92 11.56 2.24
CA GLY A 346 -23.36 11.45 1.97
C GLY A 346 -23.83 10.03 1.63
N CYS A 347 -22.98 9.02 1.81
CA CYS A 347 -23.39 7.61 1.67
C CYS A 347 -24.07 7.12 2.96
N LYS A 348 -24.85 6.06 2.87
CA LYS A 348 -25.43 5.44 4.07
C LYS A 348 -24.33 4.78 4.91
N GLU A 349 -24.48 4.86 6.23
CA GLU A 349 -23.64 4.09 7.14
C GLU A 349 -23.85 2.59 6.93
N ILE A 350 -22.75 1.84 6.95
CA ILE A 350 -22.78 0.39 6.77
C ILE A 350 -23.03 -0.25 8.14
N LYS A 351 -23.92 -1.24 8.16
CA LYS A 351 -24.21 -2.01 9.38
C LYS A 351 -22.91 -2.58 9.98
N SER A 352 -22.67 -2.32 11.26
CA SER A 352 -21.44 -2.75 11.97
C SER A 352 -21.19 -4.26 11.86
N SER A 353 -22.23 -5.11 11.88
CA SER A 353 -22.07 -6.56 11.72
C SER A 353 -21.43 -6.98 10.39
N ILE A 354 -21.73 -6.25 9.31
CA ILE A 354 -21.17 -6.52 7.97
C ILE A 354 -19.71 -6.07 7.92
N VAL A 355 -19.41 -4.87 8.45
CA VAL A 355 -18.03 -4.38 8.57
C VAL A 355 -17.19 -5.35 9.39
N ARG A 356 -17.74 -5.84 10.52
CA ARG A 356 -17.08 -6.84 11.37
C ARG A 356 -16.74 -8.10 10.60
N LEU A 357 -17.71 -8.69 9.92
CA LEU A 357 -17.49 -9.91 9.14
C LEU A 357 -16.37 -9.72 8.11
N GLN A 358 -16.40 -8.61 7.38
CA GLN A 358 -15.41 -8.27 6.38
C GLN A 358 -14.00 -8.15 6.98
N ILE A 359 -13.84 -7.32 8.03
CA ILE A 359 -12.52 -7.08 8.63
C ILE A 359 -11.99 -8.35 9.30
N TYR A 360 -12.83 -9.13 9.98
CA TYR A 360 -12.41 -10.39 10.60
C TYR A 360 -11.94 -11.40 9.55
N ALA A 361 -12.72 -11.61 8.47
CA ALA A 361 -12.30 -12.48 7.38
C ALA A 361 -10.97 -12.03 6.77
N TYR A 362 -10.86 -10.73 6.44
CA TYR A 362 -9.65 -10.20 5.83
C TYR A 362 -8.42 -10.32 6.74
N SER A 363 -8.58 -10.05 8.03
CA SER A 363 -7.49 -10.05 9.01
C SER A 363 -7.06 -11.46 9.39
N LEU A 364 -8.02 -12.34 9.71
CA LEU A 364 -7.73 -13.73 10.09
C LEU A 364 -7.16 -14.51 8.91
N GLY A 365 -7.71 -14.29 7.71
CA GLY A 365 -7.18 -14.88 6.47
C GLY A 365 -5.72 -14.49 6.25
N HIS A 366 -5.40 -13.20 6.35
CA HIS A 366 -4.00 -12.76 6.21
C HIS A 366 -3.11 -13.25 7.34
N PHE A 367 -3.58 -13.29 8.59
CA PHE A 367 -2.79 -13.83 9.69
C PHE A 367 -2.38 -15.29 9.43
N LEU A 368 -3.33 -16.14 8.98
CA LEU A 368 -3.06 -17.52 8.59
C LEU A 368 -2.15 -17.61 7.38
N HIS A 369 -2.39 -16.78 6.36
CA HIS A 369 -1.60 -16.76 5.13
C HIS A 369 -0.14 -16.39 5.38
N ILE A 370 0.10 -15.31 6.14
CA ILE A 370 1.44 -14.82 6.52
C ILE A 370 2.14 -15.87 7.37
N THR A 371 1.46 -16.44 8.36
CA THR A 371 2.03 -17.49 9.21
C THR A 371 2.40 -18.73 8.39
N GLY A 372 1.55 -19.12 7.43
CA GLY A 372 1.84 -20.18 6.48
C GLY A 372 3.09 -19.87 5.63
N LEU A 373 3.24 -18.64 5.13
CA LEU A 373 4.43 -18.21 4.41
C LEU A 373 5.70 -18.30 5.26
N VAL A 374 5.69 -17.79 6.50
CA VAL A 374 6.84 -17.89 7.41
C VAL A 374 7.23 -19.35 7.62
N TRP A 375 6.23 -20.20 7.89
CA TRP A 375 6.46 -21.62 8.13
C TRP A 375 7.04 -22.32 6.90
N LEU A 376 6.51 -22.04 5.71
CA LEU A 376 7.05 -22.53 4.44
C LEU A 376 8.47 -22.02 4.17
N GLY A 377 8.78 -20.79 4.59
CA GLY A 377 10.13 -20.23 4.54
C GLY A 377 11.12 -21.01 5.38
N GLY A 378 10.71 -21.50 6.55
CA GLY A 378 11.50 -22.42 7.38
C GLY A 378 11.80 -23.77 6.69
N TYR A 379 11.02 -24.15 5.67
CA TYR A 379 11.31 -25.31 4.80
C TYR A 379 12.11 -24.94 3.54
N GLY A 380 12.62 -23.70 3.43
CA GLY A 380 13.41 -23.24 2.29
C GLY A 380 12.60 -22.84 1.06
N ALA A 381 11.29 -22.57 1.19
CA ALA A 381 10.47 -22.13 0.07
C ALA A 381 11.00 -20.81 -0.53
N LEU A 382 11.33 -20.82 -1.82
CA LEU A 382 11.93 -19.69 -2.51
C LEU A 382 10.88 -18.61 -2.85
N ARG A 383 11.29 -17.34 -2.82
CA ARG A 383 10.43 -16.23 -3.26
C ARG A 383 10.37 -16.16 -4.79
N LYS A 384 9.31 -15.54 -5.32
CA LYS A 384 9.12 -15.23 -6.75
C LYS A 384 9.08 -16.46 -7.68
N VAL A 385 8.85 -17.65 -7.13
CA VAL A 385 8.57 -18.90 -7.85
C VAL A 385 7.23 -19.48 -7.41
N ALA A 386 6.58 -20.25 -8.29
CA ALA A 386 5.32 -20.91 -8.00
C ALA A 386 5.49 -22.16 -7.11
N ASP A 387 6.63 -22.85 -7.23
CA ASP A 387 6.87 -24.15 -6.59
C ASP A 387 7.08 -24.04 -5.06
N LEU A 388 6.51 -25.01 -4.34
CA LEU A 388 6.67 -25.19 -2.90
C LEU A 388 7.52 -26.44 -2.60
N PRO A 389 8.38 -26.42 -1.56
CA PRO A 389 9.21 -27.57 -1.20
C PRO A 389 8.34 -28.82 -0.95
N SER A 390 8.70 -29.95 -1.56
CA SER A 390 7.99 -31.23 -1.41
C SER A 390 7.93 -31.68 0.06
N ILE A 391 8.99 -31.40 0.84
CA ILE A 391 9.12 -31.77 2.25
C ILE A 391 8.32 -30.90 3.23
N SER A 392 7.69 -29.82 2.76
CA SER A 392 7.01 -28.87 3.65
C SER A 392 5.78 -29.50 4.35
N SER A 393 5.47 -29.02 5.55
CA SER A 393 4.33 -29.54 6.31
C SER A 393 2.98 -29.34 5.58
N MET A 394 2.10 -30.35 5.64
CA MET A 394 0.72 -30.24 5.17
C MET A 394 -0.02 -29.10 5.89
N LEU A 395 0.24 -28.90 7.19
CA LEU A 395 -0.34 -27.81 7.97
C LEU A 395 0.12 -26.44 7.47
N ALA A 396 1.42 -26.29 7.16
CA ALA A 396 1.96 -25.04 6.62
C ALA A 396 1.31 -24.66 5.27
N ARG A 397 1.17 -25.65 4.37
CA ARG A 397 0.46 -25.47 3.10
C ARG A 397 -1.02 -25.15 3.29
N ALA A 398 -1.70 -25.85 4.20
CA ALA A 398 -3.10 -25.61 4.52
C ALA A 398 -3.29 -24.18 5.05
N CYS A 399 -2.51 -23.74 6.03
CA CYS A 399 -2.54 -22.37 6.55
C CYS A 399 -2.33 -21.32 5.45
N PHE A 400 -1.33 -21.53 4.58
CA PHE A 400 -1.04 -20.64 3.45
C PHE A 400 -2.23 -20.51 2.49
N ILE A 401 -2.77 -21.64 2.01
CA ILE A 401 -3.84 -21.67 1.00
C ILE A 401 -5.16 -21.20 1.58
N THR A 402 -5.58 -21.75 2.72
CA THR A 402 -6.86 -21.41 3.36
C THR A 402 -6.87 -19.96 3.84
N GLY A 403 -5.77 -19.50 4.44
CA GLY A 403 -5.60 -18.10 4.80
C GLY A 403 -5.71 -17.18 3.59
N GLY A 404 -5.05 -17.54 2.48
CA GLY A 404 -5.15 -16.84 1.20
C GLY A 404 -6.61 -16.74 0.72
N ALA A 405 -7.33 -17.86 0.67
CA ALA A 405 -8.72 -17.90 0.24
C ALA A 405 -9.65 -17.05 1.12
N ILE A 406 -9.54 -17.16 2.45
CA ILE A 406 -10.34 -16.36 3.39
C ILE A 406 -10.02 -14.87 3.22
N SER A 407 -8.75 -14.52 3.01
CA SER A 407 -8.33 -13.13 2.79
C SER A 407 -8.92 -12.53 1.51
N VAL A 408 -8.98 -13.32 0.43
CA VAL A 408 -9.63 -12.92 -0.83
C VAL A 408 -11.12 -12.64 -0.59
N ILE A 409 -11.83 -13.53 0.12
CA ILE A 409 -13.24 -13.33 0.46
C ILE A 409 -13.43 -12.03 1.24
N GLY A 410 -12.60 -11.79 2.26
CA GLY A 410 -12.62 -10.54 3.03
C GLY A 410 -12.36 -9.29 2.17
N GLY A 411 -11.45 -9.37 1.19
CA GLY A 411 -11.14 -8.28 0.27
C GLY A 411 -12.28 -8.01 -0.71
N MET A 412 -12.88 -9.07 -1.28
CA MET A 412 -14.04 -8.98 -2.17
C MET A 412 -15.24 -8.37 -1.46
N LEU A 413 -15.50 -8.77 -0.21
CA LEU A 413 -16.55 -8.17 0.60
C LEU A 413 -16.35 -6.65 0.74
N PHE A 414 -15.12 -6.18 1.05
CA PHE A 414 -14.82 -4.75 1.11
C PHE A 414 -15.17 -4.03 -0.19
N VAL A 415 -14.67 -4.55 -1.31
CA VAL A 415 -14.89 -3.98 -2.64
C VAL A 415 -16.38 -3.87 -2.96
N ILE A 416 -17.12 -4.97 -2.81
CA ILE A 416 -18.55 -5.03 -3.12
C ILE A 416 -19.32 -4.06 -2.23
N ILE A 417 -19.06 -4.05 -0.92
CA ILE A 417 -19.74 -3.17 0.03
C ILE A 417 -19.53 -1.71 -0.38
N VAL A 418 -18.27 -1.28 -0.59
CA VAL A 418 -17.97 0.12 -0.85
C VAL A 418 -18.50 0.57 -2.22
N ILE A 419 -18.32 -0.22 -3.28
CA ILE A 419 -18.85 0.13 -4.62
C ILE A 419 -20.37 0.27 -4.56
N LEU A 420 -21.08 -0.67 -3.93
CA LEU A 420 -22.54 -0.59 -3.82
C LEU A 420 -23.00 0.67 -3.07
N HIS A 421 -22.28 1.11 -2.03
CA HIS A 421 -22.62 2.32 -1.27
C HIS A 421 -22.30 3.59 -2.04
N LEU A 422 -21.20 3.62 -2.81
CA LEU A 422 -20.88 4.74 -3.69
C LEU A 422 -21.90 4.87 -4.83
N LEU A 423 -22.40 3.77 -5.39
CA LEU A 423 -23.37 3.77 -6.49
C LEU A 423 -24.81 4.06 -6.03
N LYS A 424 -25.26 3.49 -4.90
CA LYS A 424 -26.62 3.70 -4.35
C LYS A 424 -26.79 5.04 -3.63
N GLY A 425 -25.89 5.99 -3.86
CA GLY A 425 -25.70 7.21 -3.08
C GLY A 425 -26.96 8.04 -2.95
N LYS A 426 -27.67 7.87 -1.84
CA LYS A 426 -28.41 8.88 -1.08
C LYS A 426 -28.86 8.26 0.24
N ALA A 427 -28.39 8.80 1.36
CA ALA A 427 -29.16 8.71 2.59
C ALA A 427 -30.52 9.39 2.31
N ARG A 428 -31.64 8.73 2.62
CA ARG A 428 -32.92 9.44 2.67
C ARG A 428 -32.76 10.42 3.82
N THR A 429 -32.78 11.72 3.53
CA THR A 429 -33.05 12.75 4.53
C THR A 429 -34.48 12.48 4.99
N ASN A 430 -34.62 11.91 6.18
CA ASN A 430 -35.90 11.95 6.88
C ASN A 430 -36.02 13.29 7.56
#